data_AF-A0A8S3EUC0-F1
#
_entry.id   AF-A0A8S3EUC0-F1
#
_cell.length_a   1.000
_cell.length_b   1.000
_cell.length_c   1.000
_cell.angle_alpha   90.00
_cell.angle_beta   90.00
_cell.angle_gamma   90.00
#
_symmetry.space_group_name_H-M   'P 1'
#
loop_
_entity.id
_entity.type
_entity.pdbx_description
1 polymer ?
#
loop_
_entity_poly.entity_id
_entity_poly.type
_entity_poly.pdbx_seq_one_letter_code
_entity_poly.pdbx_strand_id
1 'polypeptide(L)'
;MNSSTEMKQLIIQNIRNDLQSRNPIFINLALQCVANIGDREMAVAFTNDIPRLLISGDTLDAVKQSAALCLLRLHRTSPDSLQLNTEWTARIIHLLNDQHLGVATAAVSLIDALVKRSPDEYKGCINLAVSRLSRIVTSSYTDFQDYTYYFVPAPWLCVKLLRLLQNYPPP
;
A
#
# COMPACT_ATOMS: atom_id res chain seq x y z
N MET A 1 16.19 -32.92 10.47
CA MET A 1 15.03 -32.08 10.10
C MET A 1 14.99 -30.89 11.06
N ASN A 2 15.66 -29.77 10.76
CA ASN A 2 15.53 -28.52 11.55
C ASN A 2 16.22 -27.29 10.94
N SER A 3 17.22 -27.47 10.07
CA SER A 3 18.03 -26.36 9.53
C SER A 3 17.22 -25.33 8.74
N SER A 4 16.25 -25.77 7.94
CA SER A 4 15.42 -24.85 7.14
C SER A 4 14.53 -23.97 8.00
N THR A 5 13.98 -24.49 9.10
CA THR A 5 13.13 -23.74 10.03
C THR A 5 13.93 -22.73 10.83
N GLU A 6 15.11 -23.12 11.34
CA GLU A 6 16.04 -22.22 12.03
C GLU A 6 16.51 -21.08 11.13
N MET A 7 16.88 -21.40 9.88
CA MET A 7 17.25 -20.38 8.90
C MET A 7 16.12 -19.38 8.64
N LYS A 8 14.89 -19.84 8.50
CA LYS A 8 13.72 -18.96 8.33
C LYS A 8 13.48 -18.06 9.55
N GLN A 9 13.59 -18.59 10.76
CA GLN A 9 13.44 -17.81 11.98
C GLN A 9 14.51 -16.70 12.08
N LEU A 10 15.75 -17.02 11.73
CA LEU A 10 16.83 -16.03 11.65
C LEU A 10 16.54 -14.95 10.60
N ILE A 11 16.02 -15.33 9.42
CA ILE A 11 15.64 -14.36 8.38
C ILE A 11 14.53 -13.44 8.88
N ILE A 12 13.46 -13.99 9.49
CA ILE A 12 12.37 -13.19 10.06
C ILE A 12 12.89 -12.19 11.10
N GLN A 13 13.81 -12.64 11.97
CA GLN A 13 14.38 -11.78 13.00
C GLN A 13 15.23 -10.64 12.40
N ASN A 14 16.05 -10.92 11.39
CA ASN A 14 16.87 -9.89 10.74
C ASN A 14 16.00 -8.89 9.96
N ILE A 15 14.99 -9.36 9.23
CA ILE A 15 14.02 -8.48 8.56
C ILE A 15 13.34 -7.57 9.59
N ARG A 16 12.95 -8.09 10.75
CA ARG A 16 12.34 -7.26 11.80
C ARG A 16 13.28 -6.16 12.29
N ASN A 17 14.57 -6.47 12.47
CA ASN A 17 15.57 -5.48 12.85
C ASN A 17 15.72 -4.39 11.77
N ASP A 18 15.72 -4.77 10.49
CA ASP A 18 15.80 -3.83 9.37
C ASP A 18 14.56 -2.93 9.26
N LEU A 19 13.36 -3.48 9.50
CA LEU A 19 12.11 -2.71 9.53
C LEU A 19 12.06 -1.69 10.68
N GLN A 20 12.80 -1.93 11.76
CA GLN A 20 12.91 -1.02 12.91
C GLN A 20 14.08 -0.03 12.78
N SER A 21 14.91 -0.18 11.75
CA SER A 21 16.01 0.74 11.47
C SER A 21 15.49 2.14 11.10
N ARG A 22 16.32 3.15 11.31
CA ARG A 22 16.06 4.51 10.79
C ARG A 22 16.49 4.67 9.33
N ASN A 23 17.24 3.71 8.79
CA ASN A 23 17.73 3.78 7.42
C ASN A 23 16.64 3.30 6.44
N PRO A 24 16.08 4.18 5.58
CA PRO A 24 15.00 3.81 4.68
C PRO A 24 15.41 2.80 3.61
N ILE A 25 16.72 2.67 3.32
CA ILE A 25 17.22 1.66 2.38
C ILE A 25 17.04 0.27 2.99
N PHE A 26 17.38 0.10 4.28
CA PHE A 26 17.23 -1.18 4.97
C PHE A 26 15.76 -1.57 5.08
N ILE A 27 14.89 -0.61 5.45
CA ILE A 27 13.44 -0.84 5.50
C ILE A 27 12.91 -1.27 4.12
N ASN A 28 13.30 -0.58 3.04
CA ASN A 28 12.82 -0.92 1.69
C ASN A 28 13.29 -2.30 1.23
N LEU A 29 14.56 -2.66 1.46
CA LEU A 29 15.07 -3.98 1.12
C LEU A 29 14.36 -5.09 1.92
N ALA A 30 14.10 -4.85 3.21
CA ALA A 30 13.32 -5.75 4.04
C ALA A 30 11.88 -5.92 3.52
N LEU A 31 11.19 -4.83 3.18
CA LEU A 31 9.84 -4.87 2.60
C LEU A 31 9.80 -5.62 1.26
N GLN A 32 10.78 -5.40 0.39
CA GLN A 32 10.91 -6.11 -0.89
C GLN A 32 11.18 -7.60 -0.69
N CYS A 33 12.05 -7.95 0.26
CA CYS A 33 12.32 -9.33 0.64
C CYS A 33 11.03 -10.04 1.10
N VAL A 34 10.27 -9.41 1.99
CA VAL A 34 8.98 -9.93 2.47
C VAL A 34 7.98 -10.08 1.31
N ALA A 35 7.88 -9.08 0.42
CA ALA A 35 6.95 -9.14 -0.72
C ALA A 35 7.32 -10.26 -1.71
N ASN A 36 8.61 -10.45 -1.99
CA ASN A 36 9.08 -11.43 -2.96
C ASN A 36 9.00 -12.87 -2.44
N ILE A 37 9.30 -13.10 -1.16
CA ILE A 37 9.14 -14.42 -0.52
C ILE A 37 7.64 -14.70 -0.31
N GLY A 38 6.95 -13.79 0.37
CA GLY A 38 5.49 -13.74 0.47
C GLY A 38 4.83 -15.01 1.02
N ASP A 39 5.47 -15.77 1.90
CA ASP A 39 4.88 -16.97 2.51
C ASP A 39 3.97 -16.65 3.71
N ARG A 40 3.21 -17.65 4.17
CA ARG A 40 2.26 -17.47 5.28
C ARG A 40 2.95 -17.10 6.60
N GLU A 41 4.16 -17.62 6.84
CA GLU A 41 4.94 -17.34 8.05
C GLU A 41 5.36 -15.87 8.09
N MET A 42 5.84 -15.32 6.98
CA MET A 42 6.16 -13.90 6.83
C MET A 42 4.90 -13.03 7.01
N ALA A 43 3.76 -13.45 6.43
CA ALA A 43 2.50 -12.72 6.58
C ALA A 43 2.11 -12.58 8.05
N VAL A 44 2.15 -13.68 8.82
CA VAL A 44 1.84 -13.68 10.26
C VAL A 44 2.88 -12.90 11.05
N ALA A 45 4.17 -13.04 10.73
CA ALA A 45 5.25 -12.39 11.46
C ALA A 45 5.24 -10.85 11.38
N PHE A 46 4.73 -10.29 10.28
CA PHE A 46 4.76 -8.84 9.99
C PHE A 46 3.36 -8.21 9.85
N THR A 47 2.31 -8.90 10.32
CA THR A 47 0.91 -8.43 10.23
C THR A 47 0.72 -7.04 10.85
N ASN A 48 1.50 -6.68 11.88
CA ASN A 48 1.39 -5.37 12.55
C ASN A 48 2.46 -4.36 12.13
N ASP A 49 3.66 -4.83 11.77
CA ASP A 49 4.80 -3.97 11.47
C ASP A 49 4.59 -3.20 10.15
N ILE A 50 4.10 -3.90 9.11
CA ILE A 50 3.94 -3.30 7.78
C ILE A 50 2.80 -2.28 7.73
N PRO A 51 1.57 -2.55 8.24
CA PRO A 51 0.52 -1.54 8.29
C PRO A 51 0.93 -0.31 9.11
N ARG A 52 1.66 -0.52 10.22
CA ARG A 52 2.18 0.59 11.04
C ARG A 52 3.15 1.48 10.28
N LEU A 53 4.07 0.90 9.51
CA LEU A 53 4.97 1.66 8.63
C LEU A 53 4.20 2.43 7.56
N LEU A 54 3.16 1.83 6.99
CA LEU A 54 2.35 2.44 5.93
C LEU A 54 1.59 3.70 6.41
N ILE A 55 1.04 3.68 7.62
CA ILE A 55 0.20 4.76 8.15
C ILE A 55 0.98 5.79 9.01
N SER A 56 2.28 5.57 9.22
CA SER A 56 3.11 6.43 10.05
C SER A 56 3.42 7.74 9.33
N GLY A 57 3.25 8.86 10.05
CA GLY A 57 3.51 10.20 9.52
C GLY A 57 4.99 10.47 9.25
N ASP A 58 5.87 9.88 10.06
CA ASP A 58 7.32 10.07 9.98
C ASP A 58 7.99 9.20 8.91
N THR A 59 7.22 8.33 8.26
CA THR A 59 7.74 7.38 7.27
C THR A 59 7.84 8.04 5.90
N LEU A 60 9.00 7.91 5.27
CA LEU A 60 9.24 8.45 3.93
C LEU A 60 8.31 7.85 2.89
N ASP A 61 7.97 8.66 1.88
CA ASP A 61 7.02 8.28 0.82
C ASP A 61 7.44 7.03 0.03
N ALA A 62 8.75 6.84 -0.18
CA ALA A 62 9.27 5.64 -0.83
C ALA A 62 9.00 4.38 0.01
N VAL A 63 9.13 4.47 1.34
CA VAL A 63 8.85 3.36 2.26
C VAL A 63 7.34 3.08 2.30
N LYS A 64 6.49 4.11 2.32
CA LYS A 64 5.03 3.95 2.25
C LYS A 64 4.60 3.22 0.97
N GLN A 65 5.18 3.57 -0.18
CA GLN A 65 4.92 2.89 -1.45
C GLN A 65 5.25 1.39 -1.38
N SER A 66 6.46 1.06 -0.90
CA SER A 66 6.89 -0.32 -0.71
C SER A 66 6.02 -1.07 0.30
N ALA A 67 5.64 -0.43 1.41
CA ALA A 67 4.82 -1.02 2.46
C ALA A 67 3.41 -1.34 1.95
N ALA A 68 2.79 -0.45 1.17
CA ALA A 68 1.47 -0.68 0.58
C ALA A 68 1.48 -1.88 -0.38
N LEU A 69 2.50 -1.97 -1.25
CA LEU A 69 2.62 -3.09 -2.19
C LEU A 69 3.01 -4.40 -1.52
N CYS A 70 3.84 -4.33 -0.47
CA CYS A 70 4.18 -5.48 0.36
C CYS A 70 2.92 -6.03 1.06
N LEU A 71 2.12 -5.15 1.68
CA LEU A 71 0.86 -5.52 2.31
C LEU A 71 -0.14 -6.11 1.30
N LEU A 72 -0.22 -5.53 0.10
CA LEU A 72 -1.02 -6.06 -1.00
C LEU A 72 -0.60 -7.49 -1.38
N ARG A 73 0.70 -7.74 -1.45
CA ARG A 73 1.24 -9.06 -1.78
C ARG A 73 0.92 -10.07 -0.67
N LEU A 74 1.11 -9.70 0.59
CA LEU A 74 0.75 -10.54 1.73
C LEU A 74 -0.76 -10.82 1.77
N HIS A 75 -1.60 -9.82 1.45
CA HIS A 75 -3.05 -9.99 1.38
C HIS A 75 -3.46 -11.02 0.32
N ARG A 76 -2.80 -11.00 -0.83
CA ARG A 76 -3.06 -11.96 -1.92
C ARG A 76 -2.60 -13.37 -1.59
N THR A 77 -1.50 -13.53 -0.84
CA THR A 77 -0.98 -14.86 -0.48
C THR A 77 -1.69 -15.46 0.74
N SER A 78 -2.04 -14.65 1.73
CA SER A 78 -2.60 -15.12 3.00
C SER A 78 -3.66 -14.12 3.50
N PRO A 79 -4.84 -14.09 2.86
CA PRO A 79 -5.87 -13.11 3.19
C PRO A 79 -6.32 -13.22 4.65
N ASP A 80 -6.35 -14.42 5.23
CA ASP A 80 -6.85 -14.65 6.59
C ASP A 80 -5.89 -14.16 7.68
N SER A 81 -4.61 -13.98 7.36
CA SER A 81 -3.61 -13.50 8.31
C SER A 81 -3.71 -11.99 8.55
N LEU A 82 -4.23 -11.23 7.58
CA LEU A 82 -4.34 -9.77 7.70
C LEU A 82 -5.69 -9.38 8.28
N GLN A 83 -5.69 -9.04 9.56
CA GLN A 83 -6.81 -8.43 10.24
C GLN A 83 -6.52 -6.94 10.44
N LEU A 84 -6.97 -6.11 9.51
CA LEU A 84 -6.87 -4.67 9.65
C LEU A 84 -8.00 -4.18 10.56
N ASN A 85 -7.65 -3.41 11.59
CA ASN A 85 -8.66 -2.76 12.43
C ASN A 85 -9.28 -1.55 11.70
N THR A 86 -10.41 -1.06 12.21
CA THR A 86 -11.14 0.07 11.61
C THR A 86 -10.28 1.33 11.48
N GLU A 87 -9.37 1.57 12.43
CA GLU A 87 -8.48 2.73 12.42
C GLU A 87 -7.48 2.66 11.25
N TRP A 88 -6.86 1.51 11.02
CA TRP A 88 -5.94 1.30 9.91
C TRP A 88 -6.67 1.40 8.58
N THR A 89 -7.87 0.82 8.47
CA THR A 89 -8.71 0.94 7.28
C THR A 89 -8.95 2.42 6.93
N ALA A 90 -9.36 3.24 7.90
CA ALA A 90 -9.59 4.67 7.68
C ALA A 90 -8.30 5.41 7.24
N ARG A 91 -7.16 5.13 7.88
CA ARG A 91 -5.87 5.75 7.52
C ARG A 91 -5.38 5.31 6.14
N ILE A 92 -5.52 4.04 5.79
CA ILE A 92 -5.17 3.51 4.46
C ILE A 92 -6.02 4.18 3.39
N ILE A 93 -7.32 4.33 3.61
CA ILE A 93 -8.21 5.06 2.69
C ILE A 93 -7.76 6.51 2.52
N HIS A 94 -7.33 7.17 3.60
CA HIS A 94 -6.85 8.55 3.55
C HIS A 94 -5.57 8.73 2.73
N LEU A 95 -4.76 7.68 2.52
CA LEU A 95 -3.58 7.74 1.64
C LEU A 95 -3.91 8.06 0.18
N LEU A 96 -5.17 7.92 -0.24
CA LEU A 96 -5.63 8.41 -1.56
C LEU A 96 -5.43 9.92 -1.73
N ASN A 97 -5.40 10.67 -0.62
CA ASN A 97 -5.18 12.11 -0.60
C ASN A 97 -3.72 12.51 -0.36
N ASP A 98 -2.79 11.57 -0.25
CA ASP A 98 -1.37 11.86 -0.02
C ASP A 98 -0.82 12.84 -1.10
N GLN A 99 0.08 13.73 -0.70
CA GLN A 99 0.71 14.69 -1.60
C GLN A 99 1.54 13.97 -2.66
N HIS A 100 2.22 12.89 -2.28
CA HIS A 100 3.06 12.12 -3.18
C HIS A 100 2.20 11.14 -4.01
N LEU A 101 2.07 11.40 -5.32
CA LEU A 101 1.20 10.60 -6.20
C LEU A 101 1.63 9.12 -6.28
N GLY A 102 2.91 8.82 -6.07
CA GLY A 102 3.38 7.43 -5.95
C GLY A 102 2.76 6.70 -4.75
N VAL A 103 2.59 7.38 -3.60
CA VAL A 103 1.96 6.80 -2.40
C VAL A 103 0.49 6.53 -2.69
N ALA A 104 -0.21 7.50 -3.27
CA ALA A 104 -1.60 7.33 -3.70
C ALA A 104 -1.74 6.16 -4.71
N THR A 105 -0.83 6.03 -5.67
CA THR A 105 -0.82 4.95 -6.67
C THR A 105 -0.68 3.56 -6.03
N ALA A 106 0.24 3.42 -5.06
CA ALA A 106 0.41 2.19 -4.31
C ALA A 106 -0.81 1.89 -3.43
N ALA A 107 -1.34 2.89 -2.72
CA ALA A 107 -2.51 2.79 -1.86
C ALA A 107 -3.78 2.38 -2.64
N VAL A 108 -4.06 2.96 -3.81
CA VAL A 108 -5.18 2.54 -4.67
C VAL A 108 -5.08 1.06 -5.01
N SER A 109 -3.87 0.57 -5.30
CA SER A 109 -3.65 -0.85 -5.64
C SER A 109 -3.94 -1.79 -4.48
N LEU A 110 -3.62 -1.36 -3.25
CA LEU A 110 -3.95 -2.07 -2.02
C LEU A 110 -5.47 -2.04 -1.76
N ILE A 111 -6.08 -0.86 -1.81
CA ILE A 111 -7.52 -0.68 -1.55
C ILE A 111 -8.36 -1.47 -2.56
N ASP A 112 -8.02 -1.45 -3.86
CA ASP A 112 -8.73 -2.22 -4.90
C ASP A 112 -8.74 -3.74 -4.63
N ALA A 113 -7.74 -4.26 -3.93
CA ALA A 113 -7.73 -5.66 -3.49
C ALA A 113 -8.60 -5.88 -2.25
N LEU A 114 -8.53 -4.98 -1.27
CA LEU A 114 -9.27 -5.08 0.00
C LEU A 114 -10.78 -4.92 -0.21
N VAL A 115 -11.20 -3.98 -1.07
CA VAL A 115 -12.61 -3.72 -1.43
C VAL A 115 -13.30 -4.97 -1.96
N LYS A 116 -12.60 -5.82 -2.72
CA LYS A 116 -13.18 -7.05 -3.29
C LYS A 116 -13.57 -8.07 -2.22
N ARG A 117 -12.99 -7.98 -1.02
CA ARG A 117 -13.32 -8.86 0.11
C ARG A 117 -14.35 -8.23 1.03
N SER A 118 -14.18 -6.94 1.36
CA SER A 118 -15.06 -6.22 2.28
C SER A 118 -15.49 -4.86 1.68
N PRO A 119 -16.41 -4.82 0.71
CA PRO A 119 -16.77 -3.56 0.04
C PRO A 119 -17.28 -2.48 1.00
N ASP A 120 -18.06 -2.87 2.01
CA ASP A 120 -18.70 -1.93 2.94
C ASP A 120 -17.69 -1.18 3.82
N GLU A 121 -16.60 -1.85 4.25
CA GLU A 121 -15.57 -1.25 5.10
C GLU A 121 -14.78 -0.14 4.38
N TYR A 122 -14.70 -0.21 3.05
CA TYR A 122 -13.88 0.69 2.24
C TYR A 122 -14.70 1.72 1.46
N LYS A 123 -16.02 1.83 1.68
CA LYS A 123 -16.90 2.82 1.01
C LYS A 123 -16.40 4.26 1.11
N GLY A 124 -15.66 4.59 2.18
CA GLY A 124 -15.02 5.91 2.34
C GLY A 124 -14.05 6.29 1.21
N CYS A 125 -13.54 5.30 0.44
CA CYS A 125 -12.64 5.56 -0.66
C CYS A 125 -13.32 6.20 -1.88
N ILE A 126 -14.64 6.07 -2.04
CA ILE A 126 -15.38 6.55 -3.23
C ILE A 126 -15.23 8.07 -3.37
N ASN A 127 -15.60 8.81 -2.33
CA ASN A 127 -15.55 10.28 -2.33
C ASN A 127 -14.11 10.79 -2.53
N LEU A 128 -13.13 10.14 -1.90
CA LEU A 128 -11.72 10.50 -2.04
C LEU A 128 -11.20 10.21 -3.44
N ALA A 129 -11.55 9.07 -4.02
CA ALA A 129 -11.13 8.70 -5.37
C ALA A 129 -11.73 9.63 -6.44
N VAL A 130 -13.02 9.97 -6.33
CA VAL A 130 -13.69 10.93 -7.22
C VAL A 130 -13.06 12.32 -7.10
N SER A 131 -12.87 12.81 -5.87
CA SER A 131 -12.22 14.12 -5.64
C SER A 131 -10.81 14.17 -6.19
N ARG A 132 -10.01 13.11 -5.96
CA ARG A 132 -8.64 13.02 -6.46
C ARG A 132 -8.60 12.97 -7.98
N LEU A 133 -9.47 12.17 -8.61
CA LEU A 133 -9.58 12.09 -10.07
C LEU A 133 -9.96 13.45 -10.66
N SER A 134 -10.97 14.13 -10.09
CA SER A 134 -11.37 15.46 -10.50
C SER A 134 -10.21 16.45 -10.46
N ARG A 135 -9.42 16.46 -9.37
CA ARG A 135 -8.25 17.32 -9.24
C ARG A 135 -7.18 17.06 -10.29
N ILE A 136 -6.96 15.79 -10.66
CA ILE A 136 -5.97 15.42 -11.68
C ILE A 136 -6.43 15.84 -13.08
N VAL A 137 -7.70 15.65 -13.42
CA VAL A 137 -8.19 16.00 -14.77
C VAL A 137 -8.35 17.51 -14.98
N THR A 138 -8.54 18.28 -13.90
CA THR A 138 -8.62 19.74 -13.97
C THR A 138 -7.30 20.44 -13.66
N SER A 139 -6.21 19.70 -13.40
CA SER A 139 -4.93 20.31 -13.03
C SER A 139 -4.30 21.06 -14.18
N SER A 140 -3.57 22.12 -13.85
CA SER A 140 -2.71 22.81 -14.80
C SER A 140 -1.45 21.97 -15.11
N TYR A 141 -0.79 22.26 -16.22
CA TYR A 141 0.45 21.57 -16.61
C TYR A 141 1.60 21.72 -15.60
N THR A 142 1.50 22.67 -14.66
CA THR A 142 2.53 22.91 -13.64
C THR A 142 2.32 22.11 -12.34
N ASP A 143 1.13 21.57 -12.09
CA ASP A 143 0.80 20.99 -10.78
C ASP A 143 1.42 19.61 -10.55
N PHE A 144 1.65 18.83 -11.61
CA PHE A 144 2.11 17.44 -11.54
C PHE A 144 3.26 17.16 -12.51
N GLN A 145 4.26 18.04 -12.58
CA GLN A 145 5.36 17.94 -13.56
C GLN A 145 6.03 16.56 -13.55
N ASP A 146 6.39 16.03 -12.38
CA ASP A 146 7.05 14.72 -12.23
C ASP A 146 6.16 13.52 -12.61
N TYR A 147 4.84 13.72 -12.65
CA TYR A 147 3.83 12.69 -12.93
C TYR A 147 3.10 12.93 -14.26
N THR A 148 3.51 13.92 -15.04
CA THR A 148 2.94 14.22 -16.36
C THR A 148 3.68 13.41 -17.41
N TYR A 149 2.95 12.57 -18.14
CA TYR A 149 3.48 11.71 -19.19
C TYR A 149 2.89 12.14 -20.53
N TYR A 150 3.74 12.65 -21.43
CA TYR A 150 3.34 13.17 -22.75
C TYR A 150 2.11 14.10 -22.68
N PHE A 151 2.18 15.13 -21.83
CA PHE A 151 1.10 16.11 -21.60
C PHE A 151 -0.19 15.56 -20.98
N VAL A 152 -0.18 14.31 -20.51
CA VAL A 152 -1.28 13.71 -19.76
C VAL A 152 -0.90 13.64 -18.27
N PRO A 153 -1.67 14.28 -17.36
CA PRO A 153 -1.37 14.26 -15.93
C PRO A 153 -1.70 12.89 -15.32
N ALA A 154 -0.71 12.26 -14.69
CA ALA A 154 -0.82 11.04 -13.90
C ALA A 154 -1.69 9.92 -14.50
N PRO A 155 -1.47 9.49 -15.76
CA PRO A 155 -2.37 8.60 -16.49
C PRO A 155 -2.60 7.26 -15.76
N TRP A 156 -1.55 6.67 -15.18
CA TRP A 156 -1.67 5.40 -14.45
C TRP A 156 -2.48 5.51 -13.17
N LEU A 157 -2.39 6.66 -12.47
CA LEU A 157 -3.20 6.90 -11.27
C LEU A 157 -4.67 7.05 -11.66
N CYS A 158 -4.97 7.80 -12.74
CA CYS A 158 -6.33 7.91 -13.27
C CYS A 158 -6.94 6.54 -13.60
N VAL A 159 -6.21 5.69 -14.31
CA VAL A 159 -6.66 4.32 -14.64
C VAL A 159 -6.93 3.50 -13.38
N LYS A 160 -6.06 3.58 -12.37
CA LYS A 160 -6.24 2.86 -11.11
C LYS A 160 -7.44 3.38 -10.30
N LEU A 161 -7.65 4.70 -10.25
CA LEU A 161 -8.80 5.30 -9.58
C LEU A 161 -10.12 4.90 -10.24
N LEU A 162 -10.18 4.94 -11.58
CA LEU A 162 -11.35 4.47 -12.33
C LEU A 162 -11.62 2.99 -12.07
N ARG A 163 -10.58 2.15 -12.07
CA ARG A 163 -10.71 0.72 -11.75
C ARG A 163 -11.22 0.49 -10.32
N LEU A 164 -10.75 1.28 -9.35
CA LEU A 164 -11.24 1.21 -7.97
C LEU A 164 -12.74 1.52 -7.91
N LEU A 165 -13.19 2.58 -8.60
CA LEU A 165 -14.59 3.01 -8.62
C LEU A 165 -15.53 1.97 -9.25
N GLN A 166 -15.04 1.16 -10.21
CA GLN A 166 -15.82 0.07 -10.82
C GLN A 166 -16.25 -1.03 -9.83
N ASN A 167 -15.67 -1.10 -8.62
CA ASN A 167 -16.10 -2.04 -7.59
C ASN A 167 -17.39 -1.60 -6.87
N TYR A 168 -17.90 -0.40 -7.14
CA TYR A 168 -19.10 0.15 -6.51
C TYR A 168 -20.19 0.47 -7.55
N PRO A 169 -21.48 0.43 -7.16
CA PRO A 169 -22.55 0.84 -8.06
C PRO A 169 -22.39 2.33 -8.44
N PRO A 170 -22.85 2.72 -9.63
CA PRO A 170 -22.92 4.13 -9.99
C PRO A 170 -23.83 4.87 -8.99
N PRO A 171 -23.51 6.15 -8.68
CA PRO A 171 -24.35 6.99 -7.83
C PRO A 171 -25.73 7.26 -8.45
#